data_AF-A0A6V7QHB5-F1
#
_entry.id   AF-A0A6V7QHB5-F1
#
_cell.length_a   1.000
_cell.length_b   1.000
_cell.length_c   1.000
_cell.angle_alpha   90.00
_cell.angle_beta   90.00
_cell.angle_gamma   90.00
#
_symmetry.space_group_name_H-M   'P 1'
#
loop_
_entity.id
_entity.type
_entity.pdbx_description
1 polymer ?
#
loop_
_entity_poly.entity_id
_entity_poly.type
_entity_poly.pdbx_seq_one_letter_code
_entity_poly.pdbx_strand_id
1 'polypeptide(L)'
;MAHVWLQDGQGAAPRPLVDGMAEYLLMKSGLPSYHNISAPNYMPRAMCWTDRSYVAVAGFLQFCEDRRRGFVARLNRAMRKRWDDGMVDEALQVPSRRLCSAYLSHH
;
A
#
# COMPACT_ATOMS: atom_id res chain seq x y z
N MET A 1 -19.79 3.96 -14.37
CA MET A 1 -18.66 3.06 -14.04
C MET A 1 -17.44 3.92 -13.78
N ALA A 2 -16.79 3.74 -12.63
CA ALA A 2 -15.49 4.34 -12.36
C ALA A 2 -14.42 3.29 -12.67
N HIS A 3 -13.64 3.49 -13.72
CA HIS A 3 -12.45 2.68 -13.97
C HIS A 3 -11.31 3.30 -13.16
N VAL A 4 -10.97 2.68 -12.02
CA VAL A 4 -9.78 3.07 -11.27
C VAL A 4 -8.59 2.41 -11.95
N TRP A 5 -7.78 3.20 -12.63
CA TRP A 5 -6.48 2.75 -13.13
C TRP A 5 -5.47 2.79 -12.00
N LEU A 6 -4.88 1.64 -11.66
CA LEU A 6 -3.79 1.55 -10.70
C LEU A 6 -2.46 1.92 -11.38
N GLN A 7 -1.75 2.87 -10.80
CA GLN A 7 -0.47 3.36 -11.30
C GLN A 7 0.68 2.60 -10.62
N ASP A 8 1.71 2.25 -11.38
CA ASP A 8 2.88 1.50 -10.90
C ASP A 8 4.19 2.32 -10.92
N GLY A 9 4.10 3.63 -11.14
CA GLY A 9 5.29 4.49 -11.18
C GLY A 9 6.15 4.33 -12.43
N GLN A 10 5.60 3.89 -13.56
CA GLN A 10 6.35 3.42 -14.74
C GLN A 10 7.16 2.15 -14.44
N GLY A 11 6.58 1.25 -13.65
CA GLY A 11 7.23 0.01 -13.20
C GLY A 11 8.32 0.20 -12.13
N ALA A 12 8.50 1.42 -11.62
CA ALA A 12 9.52 1.73 -10.61
C ALA A 12 9.01 1.61 -9.16
N ALA A 13 7.70 1.57 -8.94
CA ALA A 13 7.14 1.39 -7.60
C ALA A 13 7.44 -0.03 -7.07
N PRO A 14 7.68 -0.20 -5.76
CA PRO A 14 7.90 -1.51 -5.19
C PRO A 14 6.72 -2.43 -5.46
N ARG A 15 7.03 -3.61 -5.99
CA ARG A 15 6.02 -4.60 -6.36
C ARG A 15 5.07 -4.96 -5.20
N PRO A 16 5.54 -5.15 -3.95
CA PRO A 16 4.64 -5.40 -2.82
C PRO A 16 3.65 -4.25 -2.54
N LEU A 17 4.02 -3.00 -2.82
CA LEU A 17 3.13 -1.85 -2.70
C LEU A 17 2.04 -1.88 -3.76
N VAL A 18 2.40 -2.08 -5.03
CA VAL A 18 1.44 -2.12 -6.15
C VAL A 18 0.47 -3.28 -5.96
N ASP A 19 0.99 -4.47 -5.67
CA ASP A 19 0.18 -5.67 -5.40
C ASP A 19 -0.72 -5.46 -4.17
N GLY A 20 -0.18 -4.84 -3.10
CA GLY A 20 -0.95 -4.50 -1.91
C GLY A 20 -2.07 -3.47 -2.16
N MET A 21 -1.87 -2.53 -3.08
CA MET A 21 -2.92 -1.58 -3.48
C MET A 21 -4.03 -2.26 -4.29
N ALA A 22 -3.67 -3.17 -5.20
CA ALA A 22 -4.64 -3.99 -5.93
C ALA A 22 -5.48 -4.83 -4.95
N GLU A 23 -4.80 -5.47 -3.99
CA GLU A 23 -5.42 -6.25 -2.93
C GLU A 23 -6.36 -5.42 -2.05
N TYR A 24 -5.93 -4.23 -1.63
CA TYR A 24 -6.78 -3.29 -0.89
C TYR A 24 -8.06 -2.91 -1.68
N LEU A 25 -7.97 -2.71 -3.00
CA LEU A 25 -9.13 -2.42 -3.83
C LEU A 25 -10.09 -3.62 -3.94
N LEU A 26 -9.56 -4.84 -4.04
CA LEU A 26 -10.37 -6.06 -3.99
C LEU A 26 -11.13 -6.15 -2.67
N MET A 27 -10.44 -5.99 -1.53
CA MET A 27 -11.06 -5.95 -0.21
C MET A 27 -12.19 -4.91 -0.12
N LYS A 28 -12.01 -3.70 -0.69
CA LYS A 28 -13.03 -2.64 -0.70
C LYS A 28 -14.19 -2.90 -1.65
N SER A 29 -13.98 -3.67 -2.69
CA SER A 29 -15.03 -4.07 -3.63
C SER A 29 -15.88 -5.24 -3.14
N GLY A 30 -15.49 -5.91 -2.06
CA GLY A 30 -16.13 -7.13 -1.58
C GLY A 30 -15.85 -8.36 -2.48
N LEU A 31 -14.91 -8.23 -3.43
CA LEU A 31 -14.50 -9.33 -4.28
C LEU A 31 -13.55 -10.28 -3.53
N PRO A 32 -13.59 -11.59 -3.83
CA PRO A 32 -12.66 -12.54 -3.27
C PRO A 32 -11.24 -12.16 -3.66
N SER A 33 -10.38 -12.13 -2.65
CA SER A 33 -8.97 -11.81 -2.84
C SER A 33 -8.17 -13.03 -3.32
N TYR A 34 -7.11 -12.78 -4.08
CA TYR A 34 -6.19 -13.80 -4.54
C TYR A 34 -5.17 -14.13 -3.43
N HIS A 35 -5.58 -14.99 -2.50
CA HIS A 35 -4.80 -15.38 -1.30
C HIS A 35 -3.63 -16.37 -1.54
N ASN A 36 -3.41 -16.86 -2.76
CA ASN A 36 -2.64 -18.10 -2.98
C ASN A 36 -1.18 -17.94 -3.48
N ILE A 37 -0.59 -16.75 -3.44
CA ILE A 37 0.86 -16.63 -3.68
C ILE A 37 1.52 -16.40 -2.33
N SER A 38 2.07 -17.47 -1.76
CA SER A 38 2.90 -17.48 -0.56
C SER A 38 3.90 -16.34 -0.64
N ALA A 39 3.65 -15.27 0.10
CA ALA A 39 4.61 -14.21 0.22
C ALA A 39 5.81 -14.72 1.03
N PRO A 40 7.04 -14.49 0.57
CA PRO A 40 8.22 -14.91 1.29
C PRO A 40 8.24 -14.23 2.68
N ASN A 41 8.43 -15.03 3.72
CA ASN A 41 8.66 -14.55 5.09
C ASN A 41 9.90 -13.65 5.07
N TYR A 42 9.75 -12.31 5.14
CA TYR A 42 10.90 -11.40 5.13
C TYR A 42 10.86 -10.28 6.18
N MET A 43 11.96 -10.28 6.93
CA MET A 43 12.74 -9.22 7.59
C MET A 43 12.08 -8.15 8.50
N PRO A 44 12.56 -8.00 9.77
CA PRO A 44 11.98 -7.10 10.77
C PRO A 44 12.39 -5.61 10.68
N ARG A 45 13.03 -5.14 9.60
CA ARG A 45 13.52 -3.74 9.48
C ARG A 45 13.00 -2.95 8.28
N ALA A 46 12.05 -3.51 7.57
CA ALA A 46 11.44 -2.95 6.37
C ALA A 46 10.29 -1.98 6.65
N MET A 47 10.08 -1.02 5.75
CA MET A 47 8.88 -0.18 5.77
C MET A 47 7.65 -1.07 5.50
N CYS A 48 6.50 -0.76 6.12
CA CYS A 48 5.31 -1.63 6.05
C CYS A 48 4.75 -1.83 4.64
N TRP A 49 5.23 -1.06 3.66
CA TRP A 49 4.80 -1.10 2.27
C TRP A 49 5.89 -1.61 1.28
N THR A 50 7.11 -1.93 1.72
CA THR A 50 8.22 -2.36 0.83
C THR A 50 8.55 -3.84 0.90
N ASP A 51 8.67 -4.43 2.09
CA ASP A 51 9.22 -5.79 2.24
C ASP A 51 8.28 -6.70 3.04
N ARG A 52 6.99 -6.63 2.69
CA ARG A 52 5.95 -7.49 3.28
C ARG A 52 5.16 -8.21 2.20
N SER A 53 4.39 -9.20 2.60
CA SER A 53 3.37 -9.79 1.75
C SER A 53 2.41 -8.71 1.25
N TYR A 54 1.93 -8.81 0.00
CA TYR A 54 0.94 -7.88 -0.53
C TYR A 54 -0.32 -7.82 0.36
N VAL A 55 -0.69 -8.93 1.02
CA VAL A 55 -1.76 -8.98 2.04
C VAL A 55 -1.45 -8.12 3.26
N ALA A 56 -0.24 -8.23 3.81
CA ALA A 56 0.17 -7.40 4.95
C ALA A 56 0.31 -5.92 4.56
N VAL A 57 0.76 -5.64 3.33
CA VAL A 57 0.77 -4.29 2.77
C VAL A 57 -0.66 -3.77 2.64
N ALA A 58 -1.61 -4.55 2.13
CA ALA A 58 -3.01 -4.15 2.02
C ALA A 58 -3.63 -3.83 3.39
N GLY A 59 -3.33 -4.62 4.43
CA GLY A 59 -3.71 -4.33 5.81
C GLY A 59 -3.12 -3.00 6.32
N PHE A 60 -1.86 -2.72 6.00
CA PHE A 60 -1.25 -1.42 6.32
C PHE A 60 -1.88 -0.26 5.53
N LEU A 61 -2.19 -0.44 4.25
CA LEU A 61 -2.86 0.56 3.41
C LEU A 61 -4.28 0.86 3.95
N GLN A 62 -5.01 -0.17 4.37
CA GLN A 62 -6.29 -0.03 5.06
C GLN A 62 -6.16 0.82 6.33
N PHE A 63 -5.19 0.49 7.19
CA PHE A 63 -4.92 1.23 8.42
C PHE A 63 -4.56 2.70 8.17
N CYS A 64 -3.83 2.97 7.08
CA CYS A 64 -3.50 4.32 6.62
C CYS A 64 -4.73 5.08 6.12
N GLU A 65 -5.58 4.42 5.32
CA GLU A 65 -6.81 5.01 4.80
C GLU A 65 -7.76 5.42 5.94
N ASP A 66 -7.89 4.60 6.98
CA ASP A 66 -8.75 4.88 8.14
C ASP A 66 -8.26 6.09 8.94
N ARG A 67 -6.96 6.37 8.93
CA ARG A 67 -6.36 7.55 9.58
C ARG A 67 -6.38 8.79 8.70
N ARG A 68 -6.18 8.61 7.38
CA ARG A 68 -6.00 9.70 6.42
C ARG A 68 -6.78 9.42 5.14
N ARG A 69 -8.11 9.43 5.25
CA ARG A 69 -9.05 9.16 4.16
C ARG A 69 -8.64 9.80 2.82
N GLY A 70 -8.75 9.03 1.75
CA GLY A 70 -8.27 9.36 0.41
C GLY A 70 -6.77 9.15 0.22
N PHE A 71 -6.07 8.51 1.15
CA PHE A 71 -4.64 8.24 1.06
C PHE A 71 -4.32 7.39 -0.17
N VAL A 72 -5.02 6.27 -0.34
CA VAL A 72 -4.76 5.36 -1.48
C VAL A 72 -5.01 6.06 -2.81
N ALA A 73 -6.05 6.91 -2.88
CA ALA A 73 -6.35 7.70 -4.08
C ALA A 73 -5.27 8.75 -4.38
N ARG A 74 -4.74 9.43 -3.35
CA ARG A 74 -3.64 10.40 -3.49
C ARG A 74 -2.35 9.73 -3.94
N LEU A 75 -2.00 8.60 -3.31
CA LEU A 75 -0.82 7.82 -3.66
C LEU A 75 -0.91 7.35 -5.12
N ASN A 76 -2.05 6.75 -5.49
CA ASN A 76 -2.28 6.31 -6.88
C ASN A 76 -2.11 7.45 -7.89
N ARG A 77 -2.60 8.65 -7.56
CA ARG A 77 -2.43 9.83 -8.43
C ARG A 77 -0.97 10.28 -8.53
N ALA A 78 -0.23 10.26 -7.43
CA ALA A 78 1.17 10.68 -7.38
C ALA A 78 2.08 9.78 -8.25
N MET A 79 1.79 8.48 -8.27
CA MET A 79 2.56 7.47 -9.01
C MET A 79 2.37 7.51 -10.54
N ARG A 80 1.48 8.36 -11.08
CA ARG A 80 1.09 8.31 -12.50
C ARG A 80 2.24 8.44 -13.50
N LYS A 81 3.31 9.15 -13.13
CA LYS A 81 4.43 9.44 -14.05
C LYS A 81 5.79 9.01 -13.53
N ARG A 82 5.94 8.69 -12.25
CA ARG A 82 7.21 8.28 -11.64
C ARG A 82 6.92 7.67 -10.28
N TRP A 83 7.93 7.03 -9.71
CA TRP A 83 7.95 6.62 -8.32
C TRP A 83 8.99 7.42 -7.53
N ASP A 84 8.66 7.75 -6.28
CA ASP A 84 9.59 8.21 -5.24
C ASP A 84 9.01 7.77 -3.88
N ASP A 85 9.84 7.22 -3.00
CA ASP A 85 9.39 6.70 -1.70
C ASP A 85 8.72 7.78 -0.83
N GLY A 86 9.14 9.04 -0.97
CA GLY A 86 8.55 10.19 -0.30
C GLY A 86 7.09 10.45 -0.69
N MET A 87 6.62 9.92 -1.84
CA MET A 87 5.21 10.03 -2.24
C MET A 87 4.27 9.38 -1.24
N VAL A 88 4.72 8.35 -0.50
CA VAL A 88 3.91 7.73 0.55
C VAL A 88 3.72 8.71 1.71
N ASP A 89 4.79 9.35 2.15
CA ASP A 89 4.76 10.37 3.20
C ASP A 89 3.93 11.59 2.78
N GLU A 90 4.08 12.04 1.53
CA GLU A 90 3.28 13.12 0.94
C GLU A 90 1.80 12.75 0.88
N ALA A 91 1.46 11.54 0.44
CA ALA A 91 0.06 11.08 0.38
C ALA A 91 -0.56 10.93 1.78
N LEU A 92 0.23 10.52 2.76
CA LEU A 92 -0.17 10.42 4.17
C LEU A 92 -0.20 11.76 4.89
N GLN A 93 0.57 12.74 4.42
CA GLN A 93 0.84 14.02 5.08
C GLN A 93 1.38 13.83 6.52
N VAL A 94 2.03 12.70 6.77
CA VAL A 94 2.77 12.33 7.98
C VAL A 94 3.82 11.27 7.57
N PRO A 95 4.95 11.16 8.27
CA PRO A 95 5.94 10.13 7.96
C PRO A 95 5.34 8.72 8.05
N SER A 96 5.44 7.93 6.97
CA SER A 96 4.91 6.57 6.88
C SER A 96 5.54 5.67 7.94
N ARG A 97 6.80 5.93 8.30
CA ARG A 97 7.50 5.24 9.38
C ARG A 97 6.74 5.31 10.70
N ARG A 98 6.17 6.48 11.04
CA ARG A 98 5.39 6.66 12.28
C ARG A 98 4.14 5.79 12.28
N LEU A 99 3.42 5.76 11.16
CA LEU A 99 2.21 4.92 11.03
C LEU A 99 2.57 3.44 10.96
N CYS A 100 3.68 3.07 10.34
CA CYS A 100 4.16 1.71 10.30
C CYS A 100 4.49 1.21 11.71
N SER A 101 5.27 1.96 12.51
CA SER A 101 5.54 1.60 13.90
C SER A 101 4.25 1.46 14.72
N ALA A 102 3.26 2.35 14.53
CA ALA A 102 1.97 2.23 15.19
C ALA A 102 1.21 0.97 14.77
N TYR A 103 1.16 0.66 13.47
CA TYR A 103 0.52 -0.54 12.94
C TYR A 103 1.12 -1.82 13.55
N LEU A 104 2.45 -1.90 13.64
CA LEU A 104 3.17 -3.05 14.22
C LEU A 104 3.08 -3.16 15.74
N SER A 105 2.63 -2.11 16.42
CA SER A 105 2.40 -2.18 17.87
C SER A 105 1.03 -2.78 18.20
N HIS A 106 0.15 -2.91 17.21
CA HIS A 106 -1.22 -3.41 17.35
C HIS A 106 -1.46 -4.78 16.71
N HIS A 107 -0.45 -5.36 16.06
CA HIS A 107 -0.48 -6.64 15.32
C HIS A 107 0.83 -7.39 15.50
#